data_AF-A0A8T1TGJ0-F1
#
_entry.id   AF-A0A8T1TGJ0-F1
#
_cell.length_a   1.000
_cell.length_b   1.000
_cell.length_c   1.000
_cell.angle_alpha   90.00
_cell.angle_beta   90.00
_cell.angle_gamma   90.00
#
_symmetry.space_group_name_H-M   'P 1'
#
loop_
_entity.id
_entity.type
_entity.pdbx_description
1 polymer ?
#
loop_
_entity_poly.entity_id
_entity_poly.type
_entity_poly.pdbx_seq_one_letter_code
_entity_poly.pdbx_strand_id
1 'polypeptide(L)'
;QKLCLAAEGFGNRLCFLESTSNSKNVPPDLSICTFVLEQSLSVRALQEMLANTEEKAEGSAQGGGHRTLLYGHAILLRHSYSGMYLCCLSTSRSSMDKLAFDVGLQENTTGEACWWTIHPASKQRSEGEKVRVGDDLILVSISSERYLHLSYGNGSLHVDAAFQQTLWSVAPISSGSEVAQGYLIGGDVLRLLHGHMDECLTVPSGEHGEEQRRTVHYEGGAVSIHARSLWRLETLRVAWSGSHIRWGQPFRLRHITTGKYISLMDDKSLLLTDKEKADVKSTAFCFRSSKVQNKCSINVPGIV
;
A
#
# COMPACT_ATOMS: atom_id res chain seq x y z
N GLN A 1 4.30 -2.70 -18.87
CA GLN A 1 4.83 -2.55 -17.50
C GLN A 1 3.65 -2.24 -16.58
N LYS A 2 3.54 -2.91 -15.43
CA LYS A 2 2.58 -2.62 -14.37
C LYS A 2 3.24 -1.77 -13.28
N LEU A 3 2.62 -0.64 -12.96
CA LEU A 3 3.05 0.36 -12.00
C LEU A 3 1.88 0.67 -11.06
N CYS A 4 2.18 1.05 -9.83
CA CYS A 4 1.20 1.51 -8.86
C CYS A 4 1.52 2.94 -8.44
N LEU A 5 0.49 3.75 -8.23
CA LEU A 5 0.62 5.05 -7.58
C LEU A 5 1.14 4.84 -6.16
N ALA A 6 2.18 5.56 -5.78
CA ALA A 6 2.80 5.45 -4.47
C ALA A 6 3.15 6.84 -3.91
N ALA A 7 3.21 6.95 -2.59
CA ALA A 7 3.72 8.13 -1.91
C ALA A 7 4.29 7.75 -0.54
N GLU A 8 5.37 8.40 -0.14
CA GLU A 8 5.97 8.19 1.19
C GLU A 8 5.16 8.94 2.27
N GLY A 9 4.81 10.20 1.99
CA GLY A 9 4.04 11.08 2.86
C GLY A 9 4.92 11.84 3.84
N PHE A 10 5.67 11.13 4.68
CA PHE A 10 6.63 11.75 5.59
C PHE A 10 7.93 12.07 4.83
N GLY A 11 8.44 13.30 4.95
CA GLY A 11 9.61 13.76 4.19
C GLY A 11 9.26 14.18 2.76
N ASN A 12 8.77 13.26 1.92
CA ASN A 12 8.33 13.57 0.56
C ASN A 12 6.82 13.38 0.38
N ARG A 13 6.14 14.49 0.03
CA ARG A 13 4.69 14.51 -0.20
C ARG A 13 4.30 14.26 -1.65
N LEU A 14 5.24 14.27 -2.60
CA LEU A 14 4.93 14.03 -4.01
C LEU A 14 4.67 12.54 -4.25
N CYS A 15 3.71 12.26 -5.12
CA CYS A 15 3.47 10.91 -5.59
C CYS A 15 4.52 10.49 -6.61
N PHE A 16 4.76 9.19 -6.67
CA PHE A 16 5.64 8.53 -7.63
C PHE A 16 5.07 7.15 -8.00
N LEU A 17 5.85 6.35 -8.72
CA LEU A 17 5.42 5.06 -9.24
C LEU A 17 6.25 3.92 -8.65
N GLU A 18 5.58 2.96 -8.03
CA GLU A 18 6.20 1.71 -7.58
C GLU A 18 5.97 0.62 -8.64
N SER A 19 7.03 -0.06 -9.05
CA SER A 19 6.92 -1.12 -10.05
C SER A 19 6.45 -2.43 -9.43
N THR A 20 5.33 -2.95 -9.91
CA THR A 20 4.80 -4.27 -9.52
C THR A 20 5.05 -5.35 -10.57
N SER A 21 5.70 -4.99 -11.68
CA SER A 21 5.93 -5.87 -12.84
C SER A 21 6.84 -7.06 -12.51
N ASN A 22 7.89 -6.81 -11.73
CA ASN A 22 8.95 -7.78 -11.45
C ASN A 22 8.86 -8.35 -10.02
N SER A 23 7.64 -8.46 -9.48
CA SER A 23 7.37 -8.85 -8.08
C SER A 23 7.95 -10.22 -7.67
N LYS A 24 8.29 -11.08 -8.65
CA LYS A 24 8.97 -12.35 -8.43
C LYS A 24 10.44 -12.20 -8.06
N ASN A 25 11.14 -11.22 -8.62
CA ASN A 25 12.58 -11.02 -8.39
C ASN A 25 12.83 -9.87 -7.41
N VAL A 26 11.99 -8.83 -7.45
CA VAL A 26 12.10 -7.66 -6.57
C VAL A 26 10.72 -7.38 -5.97
N PRO A 27 10.52 -7.52 -4.64
CA PRO A 27 9.24 -7.28 -3.98
C PRO A 27 8.84 -5.80 -4.09
N PRO A 28 7.60 -5.47 -4.53
CA PRO A 28 7.11 -4.10 -4.52
C PRO A 28 6.79 -3.65 -3.08
N ASP A 29 7.04 -2.37 -2.78
CA ASP A 29 6.62 -1.78 -1.50
C ASP A 29 5.14 -1.40 -1.52
N LEU A 30 4.27 -2.35 -1.16
CA LEU A 30 2.82 -2.12 -1.19
C LEU A 30 2.31 -1.21 -0.07
N SER A 31 3.10 -0.95 0.99
CA SER A 31 2.70 -0.06 2.11
C SER A 31 2.31 1.31 1.61
N ILE A 32 3.15 1.84 0.73
CA ILE A 32 3.11 3.20 0.22
C ILE A 32 2.23 3.32 -1.02
N CYS A 33 1.70 2.19 -1.51
CA CYS A 33 0.81 2.13 -2.66
C CYS A 33 -0.67 2.01 -2.26
N THR A 34 -0.96 1.90 -0.96
CA THR A 34 -2.29 1.55 -0.48
C THR A 34 -3.08 2.80 -0.13
N PHE A 35 -4.22 2.98 -0.80
CA PHE A 35 -5.19 4.04 -0.52
C PHE A 35 -6.50 3.44 -0.03
N VAL A 36 -7.10 4.08 0.96
CA VAL A 36 -8.40 3.78 1.52
C VAL A 36 -9.41 4.73 0.90
N LEU A 37 -10.49 4.18 0.34
CA LEU A 37 -11.65 4.96 -0.06
C LEU A 37 -12.39 5.40 1.21
N GLU A 38 -12.22 6.65 1.61
CA GLU A 38 -12.77 7.16 2.86
C GLU A 38 -14.19 7.70 2.69
N GLN A 39 -14.44 8.40 1.58
CA GLN A 39 -15.75 8.91 1.24
C GLN A 39 -16.03 8.79 -0.25
N SER A 40 -17.32 8.66 -0.58
CA SER A 40 -17.84 8.76 -1.94
C SER A 40 -19.18 9.49 -1.91
N LEU A 41 -19.28 10.57 -2.68
CA LEU A 41 -20.44 11.46 -2.73
C LEU A 41 -20.76 11.80 -4.18
N SER A 42 -22.04 12.01 -4.50
CA SER A 42 -22.39 12.72 -5.74
C SER A 42 -21.79 14.13 -5.72
N VAL A 43 -21.42 14.69 -6.86
CA VAL A 43 -20.84 16.04 -6.97
C VAL A 43 -21.70 17.10 -6.28
N ARG A 44 -23.04 17.02 -6.42
CA ARG A 44 -23.97 17.93 -5.73
C ARG A 44 -23.86 17.85 -4.21
N ALA A 45 -23.90 16.64 -3.65
CA ALA A 45 -23.76 16.43 -2.22
C ALA A 45 -22.39 16.90 -1.70
N LEU A 46 -21.34 16.79 -2.52
CA LEU A 46 -20.03 17.34 -2.19
C LEU A 46 -20.07 18.87 -2.11
N GLN A 47 -20.64 19.54 -3.11
CA GLN A 47 -20.76 21.00 -3.12
C GLN A 47 -21.56 21.51 -1.92
N GLU A 48 -22.68 20.85 -1.60
CA GLU A 48 -23.47 21.15 -0.40
C GLU A 48 -22.66 20.93 0.87
N MET A 49 -21.82 19.89 0.95
CA MET A 49 -20.94 19.64 2.09
C MET A 49 -19.87 20.72 2.24
N LEU A 50 -19.16 21.05 1.16
CA LEU A 50 -18.09 22.05 1.17
C LEU A 50 -18.63 23.45 1.51
N ALA A 51 -19.79 23.83 0.97
CA ALA A 51 -20.44 25.10 1.28
C ALA A 51 -20.85 25.22 2.75
N ASN A 52 -21.23 24.11 3.39
CA ASN A 52 -21.66 24.07 4.79
C ASN A 52 -20.52 23.83 5.79
N THR A 53 -19.29 23.57 5.32
CA THR A 53 -18.15 23.27 6.20
C THR A 53 -17.67 24.52 6.96
N GLU A 54 -17.97 25.73 6.46
CA GLU A 54 -17.71 26.98 7.17
C GLU A 54 -18.61 27.19 8.41
N GLU A 55 -19.81 26.58 8.45
CA GLU A 55 -20.76 26.72 9.56
C GLU A 55 -20.75 25.55 10.57
N LYS A 56 -20.12 24.42 10.23
CA LYS A 56 -20.05 23.22 11.07
C LYS A 56 -18.62 22.83 11.42
N ALA A 57 -17.92 23.73 12.09
CA ALA A 57 -16.71 23.39 12.83
C ALA A 57 -17.08 22.65 14.13
N GLU A 58 -17.52 21.39 14.01
CA GLU A 58 -17.43 20.30 15.00
C GLU A 58 -18.40 19.15 14.63
N GLY A 59 -17.85 17.98 14.28
CA GLY A 59 -18.46 16.71 14.70
C GLY A 59 -19.56 16.07 13.85
N SER A 60 -19.58 16.20 12.52
CA SER A 60 -20.43 15.30 11.71
C SER A 60 -19.72 14.68 10.51
N ALA A 61 -18.78 13.77 10.78
CA ALA A 61 -18.38 12.77 9.80
C ALA A 61 -19.57 11.80 9.60
N GLN A 62 -20.55 12.19 8.78
CA GLN A 62 -21.57 11.27 8.27
C GLN A 62 -20.94 10.31 7.24
N GLY A 63 -19.96 9.51 7.67
CA GLY A 63 -19.45 8.36 6.94
C GLY A 63 -20.52 7.27 6.94
N GLY A 64 -21.50 7.40 6.06
CA GLY A 64 -22.64 6.49 6.02
C GLY A 64 -22.25 5.11 5.50
N GLY A 65 -21.86 4.18 6.37
CA GLY A 65 -21.76 2.74 6.09
C GLY A 65 -20.93 2.33 4.85
N HIS A 66 -20.93 1.03 4.52
CA HIS A 66 -20.27 0.52 3.32
C HIS A 66 -21.11 0.80 2.07
N ARG A 67 -21.06 2.03 1.56
CA ARG A 67 -21.75 2.41 0.33
C ARG A 67 -21.04 1.85 -0.90
N THR A 68 -21.84 1.47 -1.90
CA THR A 68 -21.31 1.07 -3.20
C THR A 68 -20.79 2.29 -3.95
N LEU A 69 -19.59 2.17 -4.51
CA LEU A 69 -18.99 3.19 -5.36
C LEU A 69 -19.69 3.25 -6.72
N LEU A 70 -20.06 4.45 -7.17
CA LEU A 70 -20.72 4.69 -8.45
C LEU A 70 -19.85 5.58 -9.35
N TYR A 71 -19.95 5.39 -10.67
CA TYR A 71 -19.37 6.32 -11.64
C TYR A 71 -20.04 7.70 -11.54
N GLY A 72 -19.28 8.76 -11.74
CA GLY A 72 -19.69 10.16 -11.57
C GLY A 72 -19.62 10.67 -10.12
N HIS A 73 -19.30 9.81 -9.14
CA HIS A 73 -19.09 10.24 -7.77
C HIS A 73 -17.71 10.88 -7.59
N ALA A 74 -17.66 11.88 -6.72
CA ALA A 74 -16.45 12.38 -6.10
C ALA A 74 -16.00 11.42 -4.99
N ILE A 75 -14.71 11.13 -4.94
CA ILE A 75 -14.09 10.26 -3.95
C ILE A 75 -12.96 10.97 -3.21
N LEU A 76 -12.81 10.56 -1.95
CA LEU A 76 -11.73 10.96 -1.07
C LEU A 76 -10.83 9.74 -0.81
N LEU A 77 -9.57 9.85 -1.20
CA LEU A 77 -8.58 8.78 -1.08
C LEU A 77 -7.58 9.12 0.03
N ARG A 78 -7.61 8.36 1.11
CA ARG A 78 -6.65 8.49 2.22
C ARG A 78 -5.51 7.48 2.04
N HIS A 79 -4.29 7.96 2.07
CA HIS A 79 -3.10 7.13 2.08
C HIS A 79 -3.02 6.32 3.38
N SER A 80 -2.97 5.00 3.26
CA SER A 80 -3.10 4.10 4.42
C SER A 80 -1.96 4.25 5.42
N TYR A 81 -0.75 4.52 4.95
CA TYR A 81 0.44 4.60 5.80
C TYR A 81 0.56 5.94 6.53
N SER A 82 0.41 7.07 5.83
CA SER A 82 0.60 8.40 6.44
C SER A 82 -0.67 9.02 7.01
N GLY A 83 -1.85 8.49 6.68
CA GLY A 83 -3.13 9.10 7.06
C GLY A 83 -3.50 10.37 6.31
N MET A 84 -2.65 10.82 5.38
CA MET A 84 -2.86 12.00 4.53
C MET A 84 -3.76 11.66 3.33
N TYR A 85 -4.24 12.67 2.61
CA TYR A 85 -5.15 12.55 1.47
C TYR A 85 -4.44 12.82 0.15
N LEU A 86 -4.83 12.09 -0.89
CA LEU A 86 -4.33 12.31 -2.25
C LEU A 86 -4.92 13.60 -2.83
N CYS A 87 -4.06 14.56 -3.14
CA CYS A 87 -4.45 15.88 -3.61
C CYS A 87 -3.80 16.24 -4.94
N CYS A 88 -4.52 17.02 -5.75
CA CYS A 88 -3.93 17.85 -6.78
C CYS A 88 -3.32 19.09 -6.11
N LEU A 89 -2.00 19.25 -6.19
CA LEU A 89 -1.29 20.37 -5.56
C LEU A 89 -1.32 21.61 -6.47
N SER A 90 -1.05 22.78 -5.89
CA SER A 90 -0.92 24.03 -6.65
C SER A 90 0.46 24.22 -7.29
N THR A 91 1.42 23.35 -6.96
CA THR A 91 2.77 23.38 -7.53
C THR A 91 2.84 22.60 -8.84
N SER A 92 3.75 22.99 -9.73
CA SER A 92 4.00 22.35 -11.03
C SER A 92 5.49 22.07 -11.22
N ARG A 93 6.14 21.48 -10.20
CA ARG A 93 7.60 21.35 -10.15
C ARG A 93 8.12 20.09 -10.83
N SER A 94 7.28 19.06 -10.94
CA SER A 94 7.70 17.73 -11.41
C SER A 94 7.47 17.49 -12.89
N SER A 95 6.55 18.23 -13.53
CA SER A 95 6.17 18.01 -14.92
C SER A 95 6.91 18.90 -15.91
N MET A 96 7.19 18.36 -17.10
CA MET A 96 7.64 19.16 -18.25
C MET A 96 6.49 19.97 -18.86
N ASP A 97 5.25 19.54 -18.65
CA ASP A 97 4.07 20.28 -19.04
C ASP A 97 3.85 21.41 -18.02
N LYS A 98 4.06 22.65 -18.45
CA LYS A 98 3.88 23.85 -17.61
C LYS A 98 2.45 24.03 -17.15
N LEU A 99 1.50 23.40 -17.83
CA LEU A 99 0.11 23.43 -17.40
C LEU A 99 -0.15 22.38 -16.34
N ALA A 100 0.57 21.26 -16.31
CA ALA A 100 0.30 20.18 -15.37
C ALA A 100 0.58 20.57 -13.91
N PHE A 101 -0.15 19.97 -12.99
CA PHE A 101 0.03 20.15 -11.55
C PHE A 101 0.63 18.91 -10.91
N ASP A 102 1.42 19.10 -9.86
CA ASP A 102 1.96 18.02 -9.06
C ASP A 102 0.82 17.29 -8.33
N VAL A 103 0.94 15.96 -8.20
CA VAL A 103 0.04 15.15 -7.39
C VAL A 103 0.77 14.68 -6.14
N GLY A 104 0.14 14.79 -4.98
CA GLY A 104 0.81 14.52 -3.71
C GLY A 104 -0.15 14.31 -2.54
N LEU A 105 0.40 14.32 -1.33
CA LEU A 105 -0.32 14.07 -0.09
C LEU A 105 -0.45 15.35 0.77
N GLN A 106 -1.63 15.61 1.33
CA GLN A 106 -1.89 16.68 2.31
C GLN A 106 -2.63 16.16 3.55
N GLU A 107 -2.42 16.80 4.71
CA GLU A 107 -3.03 16.37 5.98
C GLU A 107 -4.50 16.74 6.12
N ASN A 108 -4.89 17.90 5.58
CA ASN A 108 -6.25 18.40 5.67
C ASN A 108 -7.07 18.01 4.44
N THR A 109 -8.39 17.90 4.64
CA THR A 109 -9.38 17.68 3.58
C THR A 109 -10.07 18.98 3.17
N THR A 110 -9.47 20.13 3.49
CA THR A 110 -10.11 21.43 3.29
C THR A 110 -10.16 21.77 1.80
N GLY A 111 -11.37 22.08 1.31
CA GLY A 111 -11.60 22.45 -0.08
C GLY A 111 -11.61 21.26 -1.04
N GLU A 112 -11.43 21.56 -2.32
CA GLU A 112 -11.67 20.61 -3.43
C GLU A 112 -10.42 19.81 -3.84
N ALA A 113 -9.23 20.20 -3.36
CA ALA A 113 -7.96 19.67 -3.85
C ALA A 113 -7.77 18.16 -3.62
N CYS A 114 -8.40 17.61 -2.58
CA CYS A 114 -8.35 16.20 -2.20
C CYS A 114 -9.42 15.32 -2.87
N TRP A 115 -10.31 15.92 -3.67
CA TRP A 115 -11.45 15.24 -4.26
C TRP A 115 -11.22 14.92 -5.74
N TRP A 116 -11.55 13.69 -6.11
CA TRP A 116 -11.41 13.18 -7.47
C TRP A 116 -12.73 12.58 -7.95
N THR A 117 -13.21 12.91 -9.14
CA THR A 117 -14.37 12.23 -9.74
C THR A 117 -13.93 11.00 -10.53
N ILE A 118 -14.74 9.94 -10.46
CA ILE A 118 -14.49 8.70 -11.19
C ILE A 118 -15.34 8.66 -12.45
N HIS A 119 -14.71 8.54 -13.61
CA HIS A 119 -15.38 8.36 -14.89
C HIS A 119 -15.07 7.00 -15.52
N PRO A 120 -16.02 6.43 -16.28
CA PRO A 120 -15.81 5.17 -16.97
C PRO A 120 -14.79 5.34 -18.11
N ALA A 121 -13.85 4.40 -18.23
CA ALA A 121 -12.87 4.39 -19.31
C ALA A 121 -13.45 4.12 -20.70
N SER A 122 -14.65 3.53 -20.78
CA SER A 122 -15.29 3.15 -22.04
C SER A 122 -16.81 3.32 -21.99
N LYS A 123 -17.45 3.32 -23.16
CA LYS A 123 -18.90 3.42 -23.33
C LYS A 123 -19.69 2.18 -22.83
N GLN A 124 -19.03 1.17 -22.28
CA GLN A 124 -19.68 -0.01 -21.69
C GLN A 124 -20.22 0.23 -20.27
N ARG A 125 -19.89 1.38 -19.69
CA ARG A 125 -20.35 1.83 -18.38
C ARG A 125 -20.85 3.27 -18.51
N SER A 126 -21.79 3.62 -17.65
CA SER A 126 -22.40 4.95 -17.60
C SER A 126 -22.27 5.54 -16.19
N GLU A 127 -22.36 6.86 -16.09
CA GLU A 127 -22.47 7.52 -14.78
C GLU A 127 -23.69 7.01 -14.00
N GLY A 128 -23.54 6.88 -12.69
CA GLY A 128 -24.53 6.25 -11.80
C GLY A 128 -24.45 4.71 -11.74
N GLU A 129 -23.74 4.03 -12.66
CA GLU A 129 -23.50 2.59 -12.55
C GLU A 129 -22.48 2.25 -11.45
N LYS A 130 -22.58 1.05 -10.89
CA LYS A 130 -21.65 0.54 -9.89
C LYS A 130 -20.28 0.26 -10.52
N VAL A 131 -19.23 0.80 -9.90
CA VAL A 131 -17.84 0.47 -10.25
C VAL A 131 -17.57 -0.98 -9.88
N ARG A 132 -16.96 -1.76 -10.79
CA ARG A 132 -16.61 -3.17 -10.55
C ARG A 132 -15.10 -3.36 -10.40
N VAL A 133 -14.72 -4.40 -9.66
CA VAL A 133 -13.32 -4.82 -9.59
C VAL A 133 -12.83 -5.20 -10.98
N GLY A 134 -11.68 -4.65 -11.37
CA GLY A 134 -11.09 -4.86 -12.69
C GLY A 134 -11.58 -3.89 -13.77
N ASP A 135 -12.53 -3.00 -13.47
CA ASP A 135 -12.82 -1.88 -14.36
C ASP A 135 -11.62 -0.92 -14.35
N ASP A 136 -11.27 -0.41 -15.55
CA ASP A 136 -10.34 0.71 -15.68
C ASP A 136 -11.08 2.03 -15.46
N LEU A 137 -10.46 2.93 -14.70
CA LEU A 137 -11.04 4.20 -14.27
C LEU A 137 -10.29 5.38 -14.87
N ILE A 138 -11.01 6.47 -15.06
CA ILE A 138 -10.43 7.80 -15.28
C ILE A 138 -10.71 8.60 -14.01
N LEU A 139 -9.67 9.19 -13.43
CA LEU A 139 -9.77 10.05 -12.25
C LEU A 139 -9.54 11.50 -12.66
N VAL A 140 -10.46 12.39 -12.28
CA VAL A 140 -10.39 13.83 -12.60
C VAL A 140 -10.38 14.61 -11.29
N SER A 141 -9.40 15.49 -11.11
CA SER A 141 -9.33 16.39 -9.97
C SER A 141 -10.46 17.40 -10.04
N ILE A 142 -11.19 17.60 -8.93
CA ILE A 142 -12.25 18.62 -8.87
C ILE A 142 -11.65 20.03 -8.89
N SER A 143 -10.56 20.25 -8.16
CA SER A 143 -9.98 21.59 -8.02
C SER A 143 -9.34 22.15 -9.31
N SER A 144 -8.96 21.27 -10.24
CA SER A 144 -8.18 21.65 -11.42
C SER A 144 -8.75 21.15 -12.74
N GLU A 145 -9.83 20.36 -12.70
CA GLU A 145 -10.50 19.74 -13.85
C GLU A 145 -9.54 18.95 -14.76
N ARG A 146 -8.48 18.39 -14.17
CA ARG A 146 -7.43 17.66 -14.87
C ARG A 146 -7.42 16.20 -14.48
N TYR A 147 -6.99 15.36 -15.42
CA TYR A 147 -6.89 13.93 -15.23
C TYR A 147 -5.66 13.59 -14.40
N LEU A 148 -5.81 12.61 -13.51
CA LEU A 148 -4.65 11.93 -12.94
C LEU A 148 -3.90 11.23 -14.08
N HIS A 149 -2.70 11.69 -14.36
CA HIS A 149 -1.98 11.38 -15.58
C HIS A 149 -0.63 10.75 -15.30
N LEU A 150 -0.29 9.75 -16.12
CA LEU A 150 1.03 9.13 -16.16
C LEU A 150 1.85 9.84 -17.24
N SER A 151 2.77 10.69 -16.80
CA SER A 151 3.63 11.47 -17.69
C SER A 151 5.00 10.82 -17.86
N TYR A 152 5.58 11.00 -19.04
CA TYR A 152 6.96 10.60 -19.34
C TYR A 152 7.79 11.85 -19.62
N GLY A 153 8.76 12.12 -18.74
CA GLY A 153 9.61 13.30 -18.81
C GLY A 153 11.02 13.01 -18.30
N ASN A 154 12.02 13.66 -18.89
CA ASN A 154 13.43 13.52 -18.51
C ASN A 154 13.92 12.05 -18.39
N GLY A 155 13.41 11.16 -19.25
CA GLY A 155 13.79 9.74 -19.25
C GLY A 155 13.17 8.89 -18.14
N SER A 156 12.18 9.41 -17.41
CA SER A 156 11.49 8.71 -16.32
C SER A 156 9.98 8.93 -16.33
N LEU A 157 9.24 7.99 -15.75
CA LEU A 157 7.81 8.10 -15.57
C LEU A 157 7.51 8.81 -14.25
N HIS A 158 6.55 9.73 -14.25
CA HIS A 158 6.07 10.43 -13.06
C HIS A 158 4.54 10.58 -13.13
N VAL A 159 3.95 11.04 -12.03
CA VAL A 159 2.50 11.25 -11.91
C VAL A 159 2.24 12.75 -11.74
N ASP A 160 1.35 13.27 -12.58
CA ASP A 160 0.89 14.65 -12.53
C ASP A 160 -0.62 14.72 -12.79
N ALA A 161 -1.19 15.92 -12.69
CA ALA A 161 -2.55 16.21 -13.10
C ALA A 161 -2.52 17.04 -14.39
N ALA A 162 -2.91 16.44 -15.52
CA ALA A 162 -2.79 17.02 -16.85
C ALA A 162 -4.06 16.85 -17.69
N PHE A 163 -4.09 17.38 -18.91
CA PHE A 163 -5.26 17.29 -19.81
C PHE A 163 -5.36 15.94 -20.54
N GLN A 164 -4.30 15.15 -20.51
CA GLN A 164 -4.22 13.85 -21.12
C GLN A 164 -4.74 12.78 -20.16
N GLN A 165 -5.62 11.91 -20.67
CA GLN A 165 -6.20 10.83 -19.88
C GLN A 165 -5.20 9.69 -19.68
N THR A 166 -5.24 9.07 -18.50
CA THR A 166 -4.58 7.80 -18.20
C THR A 166 -5.61 6.85 -17.59
N LEU A 167 -5.56 5.58 -18.01
CA LEU A 167 -6.40 4.53 -17.46
C LEU A 167 -5.79 3.97 -16.18
N TRP A 168 -6.56 3.96 -15.10
CA TRP A 168 -6.17 3.46 -13.79
C TRP A 168 -6.98 2.22 -13.41
N SER A 169 -6.33 1.07 -13.35
CA SER A 169 -6.97 -0.15 -12.84
C SER A 169 -6.94 -0.18 -11.31
N VAL A 170 -8.06 -0.55 -10.68
CA VAL A 170 -8.14 -0.71 -9.21
C VAL A 170 -7.96 -2.17 -8.81
N ALA A 171 -7.00 -2.44 -7.94
CA ALA A 171 -6.79 -3.74 -7.32
C ALA A 171 -7.27 -3.70 -5.85
N PRO A 172 -8.29 -4.48 -5.46
CA PRO A 172 -8.71 -4.53 -4.06
C PRO A 172 -7.61 -5.14 -3.19
N ILE A 173 -7.36 -4.55 -2.02
CA ILE A 173 -6.33 -5.00 -1.07
C ILE A 173 -6.92 -5.93 0.00
N SER A 174 -8.05 -5.56 0.57
CA SER A 174 -8.79 -6.33 1.58
C SER A 174 -10.30 -6.14 1.39
N SER A 175 -11.10 -7.05 1.98
CA SER A 175 -12.56 -6.91 1.99
C SER A 175 -13.01 -6.12 3.21
N GLY A 176 -13.95 -5.19 3.04
CA GLY A 176 -14.64 -4.54 4.17
C GLY A 176 -15.55 -5.47 4.97
N SER A 177 -15.84 -6.68 4.46
CA SER A 177 -16.71 -7.67 5.13
C SER A 177 -15.95 -8.68 6.01
N GLU A 178 -14.63 -8.75 5.91
CA GLU A 178 -13.81 -9.81 6.50
C GLU A 178 -12.80 -9.26 7.52
N VAL A 179 -13.26 -8.50 8.52
CA VAL A 179 -12.40 -8.11 9.65
C VAL A 179 -12.65 -9.08 10.80
N ALA A 180 -12.12 -10.30 10.71
CA ALA A 180 -12.14 -11.21 11.83
C ALA A 180 -11.11 -10.71 12.87
N GLN A 181 -11.60 -10.24 14.03
CA GLN A 181 -10.72 -9.68 15.06
C GLN A 181 -9.73 -10.73 15.56
N GLY A 182 -8.46 -10.34 15.67
CA GLY A 182 -7.37 -11.20 16.16
C GLY A 182 -6.80 -12.17 15.13
N TYR A 183 -7.24 -12.13 13.86
CA TYR A 183 -6.64 -12.92 12.79
C TYR A 183 -5.51 -12.17 12.09
N LEU A 184 -4.49 -12.91 11.70
CA LEU A 184 -3.36 -12.38 10.95
C LEU A 184 -3.75 -12.09 9.50
N ILE A 185 -3.51 -10.86 9.04
CA ILE A 185 -3.69 -10.46 7.64
C ILE A 185 -2.34 -10.12 6.99
N GLY A 186 -2.31 -10.16 5.66
CA GLY A 186 -1.12 -9.71 4.94
C GLY A 186 -0.89 -8.21 5.10
N GLY A 187 0.37 -7.81 5.20
CA GLY A 187 0.79 -6.44 5.46
C GLY A 187 0.96 -6.10 6.94
N ASP A 188 0.49 -6.95 7.86
CA ASP A 188 0.64 -6.76 9.30
C ASP A 188 2.11 -6.72 9.72
N VAL A 189 2.38 -5.91 10.74
CA VAL A 189 3.67 -5.84 11.44
C VAL A 189 3.54 -6.59 12.76
N LEU A 190 4.38 -7.59 12.95
CA LEU A 190 4.29 -8.53 14.06
C LEU A 190 5.65 -8.83 14.68
N ARG A 191 5.62 -9.48 15.84
CA ARG A 191 6.79 -10.09 16.49
C ARG A 191 6.65 -11.60 16.46
N LEU A 192 7.75 -12.29 16.16
CA LEU A 192 7.82 -13.75 16.16
C LEU A 192 8.40 -14.21 17.49
N LEU A 193 7.53 -14.63 18.41
CA LEU A 193 7.91 -15.10 19.75
C LEU A 193 8.23 -16.60 19.74
N HIS A 194 9.25 -17.02 20.48
CA HIS A 194 9.65 -18.42 20.61
C HIS A 194 9.21 -19.01 21.96
N GLY A 195 8.19 -19.87 21.91
CA GLY A 195 7.74 -20.69 23.05
C GLY A 195 7.31 -19.87 24.27
N HIS A 196 7.55 -20.43 25.46
CA HIS A 196 7.24 -19.80 26.75
C HIS A 196 8.36 -18.88 27.27
N MET A 197 9.43 -18.67 26.50
CA MET A 197 10.69 -18.09 27.01
C MET A 197 10.81 -16.56 26.87
N ASP A 198 9.74 -15.87 26.45
CA ASP A 198 9.77 -14.41 26.16
C ASP A 198 10.94 -14.00 25.24
N GLU A 199 11.34 -14.92 24.36
CA GLU A 199 12.34 -14.68 23.32
C GLU A 199 11.66 -14.32 22.01
N CYS A 200 12.24 -13.40 21.25
CA CYS A 200 11.72 -13.02 19.94
C CYS A 200 12.80 -12.99 18.86
N LEU A 201 12.38 -13.24 17.61
CA LEU A 201 13.26 -13.13 16.45
C LEU A 201 13.64 -11.66 16.24
N THR A 202 14.95 -11.39 16.22
CA THR A 202 15.51 -10.04 16.11
C THR A 202 16.79 -10.03 15.29
N VAL A 203 17.33 -8.82 15.07
CA VAL A 203 18.66 -8.57 14.49
C VAL A 203 19.59 -7.92 15.51
N PRO A 204 20.92 -7.94 15.30
CA PRO A 204 21.87 -7.20 16.13
C PRO A 204 21.58 -5.69 16.19
N SER A 205 21.99 -5.05 17.28
CA SER A 205 21.80 -3.61 17.48
C SER A 205 22.59 -2.77 16.46
N GLY A 206 22.23 -1.49 16.36
CA GLY A 206 22.94 -0.49 15.55
C GLY A 206 24.40 -0.23 15.97
N GLU A 207 24.91 -0.83 17.03
CA GLU A 207 26.32 -0.70 17.41
C GLU A 207 27.21 -1.70 16.65
N HIS A 208 26.61 -2.71 16.02
CA HIS A 208 27.31 -3.74 15.25
C HIS A 208 27.53 -3.29 13.80
N GLY A 209 28.58 -3.84 13.16
CA GLY A 209 28.88 -3.58 11.75
C GLY A 209 27.78 -4.06 10.80
N GLU A 210 27.69 -3.44 9.61
CA GLU A 210 26.64 -3.70 8.61
C GLU A 210 26.50 -5.18 8.21
N GLU A 211 27.62 -5.91 8.15
CA GLU A 211 27.62 -7.33 7.79
C GLU A 211 27.06 -8.20 8.92
N GLN A 212 27.39 -7.86 10.18
CA GLN A 212 26.87 -8.57 11.35
C GLN A 212 25.37 -8.31 11.54
N ARG A 213 24.87 -7.12 11.18
CA ARG A 213 23.43 -6.82 11.20
C ARG A 213 22.59 -7.64 10.22
N ARG A 214 23.22 -8.43 9.34
CA ARG A 214 22.50 -9.35 8.45
C ARG A 214 22.10 -10.65 9.14
N THR A 215 22.69 -10.99 10.27
CA THR A 215 22.32 -12.21 10.99
C THR A 215 20.97 -12.02 11.69
N VAL A 216 20.26 -13.14 11.88
CA VAL A 216 18.99 -13.19 12.60
C VAL A 216 19.13 -14.18 13.74
N HIS A 217 18.69 -13.81 14.94
CA HIS A 217 18.79 -14.63 16.14
C HIS A 217 17.58 -14.44 17.06
N TYR A 218 17.42 -15.36 18.03
CA TYR A 218 16.47 -15.18 19.12
C TYR A 218 17.15 -14.47 20.28
N GLU A 219 16.46 -13.48 20.84
CA GLU A 219 16.94 -12.74 22.00
C GLU A 219 15.78 -12.53 22.97
N GLY A 220 16.04 -12.70 24.27
CA GLY A 220 15.06 -12.52 25.33
C GLY A 220 15.09 -11.11 25.95
N GLY A 221 14.10 -10.84 26.79
CA GLY A 221 14.01 -9.61 27.56
C GLY A 221 13.48 -8.43 26.76
N ALA A 222 14.02 -7.24 26.98
CA ALA A 222 13.40 -6.01 26.49
C ALA A 222 13.29 -5.92 24.97
N VAL A 223 14.01 -6.73 24.18
CA VAL A 223 13.91 -6.73 22.71
C VAL A 223 12.48 -7.00 22.20
N SER A 224 11.64 -7.68 22.99
CA SER A 224 10.22 -7.94 22.69
C SER A 224 9.36 -6.66 22.62
N ILE A 225 9.87 -5.52 23.10
CA ILE A 225 9.22 -4.20 22.98
C ILE A 225 10.00 -3.21 22.08
N HIS A 226 11.15 -3.61 21.54
CA HIS A 226 11.95 -2.75 20.65
C HIS A 226 11.51 -2.86 19.17
N ALA A 227 11.98 -1.93 18.34
CA ALA A 227 11.68 -1.89 16.91
C ALA A 227 12.42 -2.94 16.08
N ARG A 228 13.60 -3.40 16.55
CA ARG A 228 14.43 -4.41 15.87
C ARG A 228 13.88 -5.84 15.89
N SER A 229 12.76 -6.06 16.58
CA SER A 229 12.01 -7.32 16.58
C SER A 229 10.75 -7.26 15.72
N LEU A 230 10.52 -6.15 15.00
CA LEU A 230 9.34 -5.95 14.16
C LEU A 230 9.57 -6.48 12.74
N TRP A 231 8.66 -7.34 12.30
CA TRP A 231 8.66 -7.97 10.99
C TRP A 231 7.35 -7.70 10.28
N ARG A 232 7.41 -7.32 9.00
CA ARG A 232 6.23 -7.23 8.15
C ARG A 232 6.05 -8.50 7.34
N LEU A 233 4.82 -9.01 7.33
CA LEU A 233 4.43 -10.10 6.45
C LEU A 233 3.96 -9.56 5.10
N GLU A 234 4.70 -9.80 4.04
CA GLU A 234 4.35 -9.36 2.69
C GLU A 234 3.94 -10.55 1.81
N THR A 235 2.69 -10.60 1.37
CA THR A 235 2.24 -11.70 0.49
C THR A 235 2.85 -11.58 -0.91
N LEU A 236 2.93 -12.69 -1.65
CA LEU A 236 3.47 -12.67 -3.01
C LEU A 236 2.52 -12.07 -4.07
N ARG A 237 1.30 -11.68 -3.69
CA ARG A 237 0.28 -11.12 -4.60
C ARG A 237 0.07 -9.64 -4.31
N VAL A 238 -0.28 -8.88 -5.35
CA VAL A 238 -0.63 -7.45 -5.22
C VAL A 238 -2.10 -7.30 -4.84
N ALA A 239 -3.01 -7.80 -5.69
CA ALA A 239 -4.42 -7.85 -5.34
C ALA A 239 -4.66 -8.85 -4.19
N TRP A 240 -5.52 -8.48 -3.26
CA TRP A 240 -5.84 -9.22 -2.05
C TRP A 240 -4.62 -9.46 -1.13
N SER A 241 -3.62 -8.58 -1.20
CA SER A 241 -2.42 -8.67 -0.36
C SER A 241 -2.74 -8.50 1.13
N GLY A 242 -3.83 -7.81 1.48
CA GLY A 242 -4.36 -7.67 2.83
C GLY A 242 -5.41 -8.71 3.23
N SER A 243 -5.46 -9.85 2.53
CA SER A 243 -6.34 -10.97 2.92
C SER A 243 -5.81 -11.72 4.14
N HIS A 244 -6.70 -12.47 4.80
CA HIS A 244 -6.35 -13.40 5.86
C HIS A 244 -5.24 -14.37 5.43
N ILE A 245 -4.18 -14.46 6.24
CA ILE A 245 -3.08 -15.39 6.02
C ILE A 245 -3.51 -16.79 6.40
N ARG A 246 -3.29 -17.74 5.47
CA ARG A 246 -3.63 -19.15 5.64
C ARG A 246 -2.37 -19.98 5.84
N TRP A 247 -2.51 -21.11 6.51
CA TRP A 247 -1.47 -22.13 6.57
C TRP A 247 -1.03 -22.55 5.16
N GLY A 248 0.27 -22.66 4.94
CA GLY A 248 0.84 -23.00 3.63
C GLY A 248 0.74 -21.88 2.58
N GLN A 249 0.25 -20.68 2.91
CA GLN A 249 0.32 -19.55 1.99
C GLN A 249 1.73 -18.94 1.99
N PRO A 250 2.36 -18.78 0.82
CA PRO A 250 3.70 -18.19 0.75
C PRO A 250 3.67 -16.66 0.94
N PHE A 251 4.66 -16.15 1.67
CA PHE A 251 4.90 -14.73 1.94
C PHE A 251 6.40 -14.46 2.13
N ARG A 252 6.78 -13.19 2.18
CA ARG A 252 8.10 -12.72 2.58
C ARG A 252 8.04 -12.08 3.96
N LEU A 253 9.14 -12.09 4.69
CA LEU A 253 9.30 -11.35 5.94
C LEU A 253 10.29 -10.21 5.74
N ARG A 254 9.80 -8.98 5.86
CA ARG A 254 10.62 -7.76 5.79
C ARG A 254 10.91 -7.24 7.19
N HIS A 255 12.17 -7.03 7.51
CA HIS A 255 12.57 -6.39 8.75
C HIS A 255 12.34 -4.88 8.66
N ILE A 256 11.52 -4.32 9.56
CA ILE A 256 11.01 -2.96 9.43
C ILE A 256 12.12 -1.91 9.41
N THR A 257 13.04 -1.94 10.37
CA THR A 257 14.02 -0.84 10.54
C THR A 257 15.12 -0.87 9.48
N THR A 258 15.49 -2.05 8.99
CA THR A 258 16.53 -2.17 7.94
C THR A 258 15.98 -2.14 6.51
N GLY A 259 14.67 -2.39 6.34
CA GLY A 259 14.04 -2.56 5.03
C GLY A 259 14.41 -3.84 4.26
N LYS A 260 15.27 -4.70 4.82
CA LYS A 260 15.76 -5.95 4.23
C LYS A 260 14.82 -7.13 4.49
N TYR A 261 14.98 -8.21 3.74
CA TYR A 261 14.14 -9.41 3.81
C TYR A 261 14.90 -10.59 4.41
N ILE A 262 14.22 -11.43 5.18
CA ILE A 262 14.77 -12.75 5.54
C ILE A 262 14.95 -13.56 4.26
N SER A 263 16.12 -14.16 4.11
CA SER A 263 16.49 -15.00 2.97
C SER A 263 17.17 -16.28 3.44
N LEU A 264 16.84 -17.40 2.80
CA LEU A 264 17.55 -18.66 2.96
C LEU A 264 18.68 -18.73 1.92
N MET A 265 19.91 -18.76 2.41
CA MET A 265 21.12 -18.83 1.60
C MET A 265 21.40 -20.28 1.15
N ASP A 266 22.27 -20.46 0.15
CA ASP A 266 22.63 -21.79 -0.38
C ASP A 266 23.30 -22.70 0.66
N ASP A 267 24.01 -22.12 1.64
CA ASP A 267 24.61 -22.81 2.78
C ASP A 267 23.59 -23.16 3.88
N LYS A 268 22.29 -22.92 3.64
CA LYS A 268 21.17 -23.10 4.57
C LYS A 268 21.16 -22.15 5.76
N SER A 269 21.95 -21.08 5.74
CA SER A 269 21.87 -20.01 6.73
C SER A 269 20.70 -19.06 6.44
N LEU A 270 20.18 -18.42 7.50
CA LEU A 270 19.19 -17.35 7.39
C LEU A 270 19.89 -15.99 7.54
N LEU A 271 19.80 -15.15 6.52
CA LEU A 271 20.39 -13.81 6.52
C LEU A 271 19.40 -12.78 5.97
N LEU A 272 19.61 -11.53 6.35
CA LEU A 272 18.94 -10.40 5.72
C LEU A 272 19.57 -10.08 4.36
N THR A 273 18.71 -9.91 3.37
CA THR A 273 19.06 -9.59 2.00
C THR A 273 18.33 -8.32 1.54
N ASP A 274 19.01 -7.48 0.76
CA ASP A 274 18.44 -6.26 0.19
C ASP A 274 17.29 -6.54 -0.79
N LYS A 275 16.41 -5.56 -0.99
CA LYS A 275 15.20 -5.66 -1.83
C LYS A 275 15.53 -6.17 -3.24
N GLU A 276 16.65 -5.71 -3.83
CA GLU A 276 17.07 -6.03 -5.19
C GLU A 276 17.46 -7.51 -5.38
N LYS A 277 17.73 -8.21 -4.27
CA LYS A 277 18.14 -9.62 -4.24
C LYS A 277 17.07 -10.51 -3.58
N ALA A 278 15.92 -9.96 -3.19
CA ALA A 278 14.85 -10.65 -2.47
C ALA A 278 13.90 -11.43 -3.41
N ASP A 279 14.46 -12.34 -4.19
CA ASP A 279 13.68 -13.18 -5.09
C ASP A 279 12.76 -14.15 -4.34
N VAL A 280 11.71 -14.64 -5.01
CA VAL A 280 10.76 -15.60 -4.40
C VAL A 280 11.45 -16.90 -3.99
N LYS A 281 12.52 -17.32 -4.67
CA LYS A 281 13.19 -18.61 -4.40
C LYS A 281 13.83 -18.63 -3.01
N SER A 282 14.48 -17.53 -2.65
CA SER A 282 15.26 -17.42 -1.41
C SER A 282 14.46 -16.79 -0.26
N THR A 283 13.46 -15.94 -0.56
CA THR A 283 12.75 -15.15 0.46
C THR A 283 11.29 -15.57 0.74
N ALA A 284 10.77 -16.59 0.04
CA ALA A 284 9.43 -17.08 0.32
C ALA A 284 9.42 -18.09 1.47
N PHE A 285 8.58 -17.83 2.47
CA PHE A 285 8.30 -18.68 3.63
C PHE A 285 6.79 -18.95 3.71
N CYS A 286 6.38 -19.93 4.50
CA CYS A 286 4.98 -20.12 4.84
C CYS A 286 4.83 -20.57 6.30
N PHE A 287 3.70 -20.25 6.92
CA PHE A 287 3.36 -20.83 8.21
C PHE A 287 2.86 -22.28 8.04
N ARG A 288 3.20 -23.14 9.00
CA ARG A 288 2.71 -24.53 9.07
C ARG A 288 2.14 -24.81 10.45
N SER A 289 0.99 -25.49 10.48
CA SER A 289 0.35 -25.88 11.74
C SER A 289 1.05 -27.04 12.45
N SER A 290 1.90 -27.79 11.74
CA SER A 290 2.68 -28.89 12.29
C SER A 290 3.91 -29.18 11.45
N LYS A 291 4.79 -30.04 11.96
CA LYS A 291 5.98 -30.53 11.26
C LYS A 291 5.66 -31.48 10.09
N VAL A 292 4.40 -31.93 9.95
CA VAL A 292 3.99 -32.82 8.86
C VAL A 292 3.94 -32.03 7.55
N GLN A 293 4.54 -32.60 6.50
CA GLN A 293 4.66 -31.95 5.20
C GLN A 293 3.32 -31.99 4.44
N ASN A 294 2.43 -31.05 4.75
CA ASN A 294 1.24 -30.82 3.94
C ASN A 294 1.61 -30.08 2.64
N LYS A 295 0.85 -30.34 1.57
CA LYS A 295 1.07 -29.75 0.23
C LYS A 295 0.99 -28.21 0.32
N CYS A 296 2.14 -27.56 0.22
CA CYS A 296 2.23 -26.13 -0.08
C CYS A 296 2.19 -25.95 -1.60
N SER A 297 1.58 -24.87 -2.11
CA SER A 297 1.53 -24.62 -3.56
C SER A 297 2.92 -24.39 -4.18
N ILE A 298 3.91 -24.09 -3.35
CA ILE A 298 5.32 -23.91 -3.70
C ILE A 298 6.15 -24.60 -2.60
N ASN A 299 7.23 -25.30 -2.95
CA ASN A 299 8.10 -25.93 -1.94
C ASN A 299 8.95 -24.87 -1.24
N VAL A 300 8.40 -24.26 -0.18
CA VAL A 300 9.04 -23.19 0.62
C VAL A 300 9.30 -23.65 2.06
N PRO A 301 10.36 -23.13 2.71
CA PRO A 301 10.60 -23.34 4.14
C PRO A 301 9.37 -23.01 4.98
N GLY A 302 9.11 -23.83 5.99
CA GLY A 302 8.00 -23.67 6.92
C GLY A 302 8.45 -22.99 8.21
N ILE A 303 7.69 -22.00 8.67
CA ILE A 303 7.73 -21.48 10.04
C ILE A 303 6.66 -22.24 10.82
N VAL A 304 7.07 -22.98 11.84
CA VAL A 304 6.19 -23.75 12.74
C VAL A 304 6.00 -22.97 14.02
#